data_AF-A0AA39FSG5-F1
#
_entry.id   AF-A0AA39FSG5-F1
#
_cell.length_a   1.000
_cell.length_b   1.000
_cell.length_c   1.000
_cell.angle_alpha   90.00
_cell.angle_beta   90.00
_cell.angle_gamma   90.00
#
_symmetry.space_group_name_H-M   'P 1'
#
loop_
_entity.id
_entity.type
_entity.pdbx_description
1 polymer ?
#
loop_
_entity_poly.entity_id
_entity_poly.type
_entity_poly.pdbx_seq_one_letter_code
_entity_poly.pdbx_strand_id
1 'polypeptide(L)'
;MSDQKVLLLCYNHGCGNKFNPDDNHSDACIHHPGHPIFHDAYKGWSCCNKKCTDFTEFLNIKGCTKSFHSNEKTPGPQKSDINKPRIDDRIMYRTPVNDLPTVIRPPFDTPQINIVPTVSPALLEQINNLDISSLALQDEFEVQIGQSCKNTSCKAIYRGPESNEETCNYHAGVAIFHEGLKYWSCCRKKATDFSMFLEQPGCTQGIHSWITTNMKKQDKCRQDWHQTGSFVVVSIYAKKYHPNKSTVKLNPIRLTVAIFFPTENSFYNIDLELCGVIDVEKSSVNMLPTKIEIMLKKAEPGSWAHLGSPHPTTNESENMSPVNNDNKSVVDCEDVDLNNL
;
A
#
# COMPACT_ATOMS: atom_id res chain seq x y z
N MET A 1 -30.06 20.36 53.30
CA MET A 1 -29.31 20.81 52.11
C MET A 1 -28.17 19.83 51.96
N SER A 2 -28.23 18.95 50.95
CA SER A 2 -27.17 17.96 50.74
C SER A 2 -26.09 18.62 49.89
N ASP A 3 -24.98 19.00 50.52
CA ASP A 3 -23.80 19.50 49.81
C ASP A 3 -23.36 18.44 48.79
N GLN A 4 -23.49 18.77 47.51
CA GLN A 4 -22.88 17.99 46.43
C GLN A 4 -21.36 18.15 46.56
N LYS A 5 -20.70 17.20 47.22
CA LYS A 5 -19.24 17.11 47.27
C LYS A 5 -18.70 17.02 45.85
N VAL A 6 -17.95 18.04 45.43
CA VAL A 6 -17.29 18.09 44.13
C VAL A 6 -16.11 17.13 44.17
N LEU A 7 -16.24 15.99 43.48
CA LEU A 7 -15.16 15.01 43.34
C LEU A 7 -14.22 15.41 42.20
N LEU A 8 -12.91 15.43 42.47
CA LEU A 8 -11.86 15.77 41.51
C LEU A 8 -11.17 14.51 40.98
N LEU A 9 -10.70 14.54 39.74
CA LEU A 9 -9.95 13.43 39.14
C LEU A 9 -8.47 13.48 39.54
N CYS A 10 -7.91 12.37 39.97
CA CYS A 10 -6.49 12.22 40.25
C CYS A 10 -5.68 11.99 38.98
N TYR A 11 -4.68 12.81 38.71
CA TYR A 11 -3.78 12.72 37.55
C TYR A 11 -2.44 12.03 37.85
N ASN A 12 -2.20 11.60 39.08
CA ASN A 12 -1.00 10.82 39.41
C ASN A 12 -0.96 9.53 38.58
N HIS A 13 0.22 9.19 38.06
CA HIS A 13 0.38 8.07 37.13
C HIS A 13 -0.05 6.73 37.75
N GLY A 14 -1.03 6.07 37.13
CA GLY A 14 -1.56 4.79 37.59
C GLY A 14 -2.66 4.87 38.66
N CYS A 15 -3.09 6.07 39.08
CA CYS A 15 -4.23 6.22 40.00
C CYS A 15 -5.57 6.40 39.28
N GLY A 16 -5.79 7.53 38.60
CA GLY A 16 -7.02 7.79 37.81
C GLY A 16 -8.35 7.85 38.59
N ASN A 17 -8.30 7.78 39.93
CA ASN A 17 -9.51 7.77 40.77
C ASN A 17 -10.07 9.18 40.99
N LYS A 18 -11.38 9.26 41.26
CA LYS A 18 -12.00 10.49 41.75
C LYS A 18 -11.88 10.58 43.27
N PHE A 19 -11.49 11.73 43.81
CA PHE A 19 -11.28 11.94 45.24
C PHE A 19 -11.96 13.23 45.73
N ASN A 20 -12.25 13.28 47.02
CA ASN A 20 -12.74 14.48 47.69
C ASN A 20 -11.55 15.27 48.24
N PRO A 21 -11.35 16.56 47.89
CA PRO A 21 -10.25 17.36 48.41
C PRO A 21 -10.20 17.43 49.94
N ASP A 22 -11.36 17.45 50.61
CA ASP A 22 -11.46 17.52 52.07
C ASP A 22 -11.09 16.21 52.79
N ASP A 23 -11.00 15.09 52.04
CA ASP A 23 -10.67 13.76 52.57
C ASP A 23 -9.39 13.19 51.91
N ASN A 24 -8.49 14.09 51.50
CA ASN A 24 -7.22 13.73 50.87
C ASN A 24 -6.12 13.62 51.93
N HIS A 25 -5.79 12.40 52.33
CA HIS A 25 -4.75 12.08 53.30
C HIS A 25 -3.46 11.56 52.61
N SER A 26 -2.35 11.52 53.36
CA SER A 26 -1.02 11.24 52.82
C SER A 26 -0.84 9.85 52.21
N ASP A 27 -1.76 8.93 52.44
CA ASP A 27 -1.75 7.57 51.91
C ASP A 27 -2.98 7.21 51.07
N ALA A 28 -3.78 8.20 50.69
CA ALA A 28 -5.02 8.02 49.91
C ALA A 28 -4.76 7.53 48.47
N CYS A 29 -3.65 7.96 47.86
CA CYS A 29 -3.31 7.66 46.48
C CYS A 29 -2.14 6.67 46.37
N ILE A 30 -2.34 5.56 45.67
CA ILE A 30 -1.27 4.63 45.28
C ILE A 30 -0.94 4.85 43.81
N HIS A 31 0.26 5.35 43.51
CA HIS A 31 0.65 5.77 42.16
C HIS A 31 2.14 5.51 41.88
N HIS A 32 2.57 5.75 40.64
CA HIS A 32 3.97 5.74 40.23
C HIS A 32 4.50 7.17 40.14
N PRO A 33 5.51 7.57 40.94
CA PRO A 33 6.12 8.89 40.83
C PRO A 33 7.08 8.99 39.63
N GLY A 34 7.48 7.85 39.06
CA GLY A 34 8.35 7.78 37.89
C GLY A 34 7.59 7.91 36.58
N HIS A 35 8.32 8.17 35.50
CA HIS A 35 7.80 8.14 34.13
C HIS A 35 7.81 6.71 33.55
N PRO A 36 6.98 6.43 32.51
CA PRO A 36 7.05 5.20 31.72
C PRO A 36 8.43 5.01 31.07
N ILE A 37 8.92 3.78 31.02
CA ILE A 37 10.12 3.35 30.30
C ILE A 37 9.74 2.24 29.33
N PHE A 38 10.16 2.38 28.07
CA PHE A 38 9.98 1.38 27.03
C PHE A 38 11.33 1.05 26.38
N HIS A 39 11.90 -0.10 26.70
CA HIS A 39 13.19 -0.57 26.14
C HIS A 39 13.18 -2.10 25.98
N ASP A 40 13.77 -2.60 24.88
CA ASP A 40 13.99 -4.02 24.60
C ASP A 40 12.73 -4.90 24.76
N ALA A 41 11.62 -4.47 24.17
CA ALA A 41 10.28 -5.07 24.25
C ALA A 41 9.63 -5.06 25.65
N TYR A 42 10.33 -4.60 26.69
CA TYR A 42 9.81 -4.42 28.04
C TYR A 42 9.23 -3.02 28.26
N LYS A 43 8.17 -2.97 29.05
CA LYS A 43 7.42 -1.79 29.46
C LYS A 43 7.37 -1.76 30.99
N GLY A 44 7.68 -0.63 31.59
CA GLY A 44 7.73 -0.49 33.05
C GLY A 44 7.79 0.97 33.49
N TRP A 45 7.90 1.19 34.80
CA TRP A 45 7.98 2.52 35.40
C TRP A 45 9.38 2.74 35.97
N SER A 46 9.96 3.93 35.78
CA SER A 46 11.29 4.27 36.33
C SER A 46 11.40 4.16 37.85
N CYS A 47 10.28 4.26 38.57
CA CYS A 47 10.22 4.19 40.02
C CYS A 47 10.18 2.77 40.61
N CYS A 48 9.99 1.72 39.80
CA CYS A 48 9.95 0.35 40.31
C CYS A 48 10.40 -0.69 39.27
N ASN A 49 10.94 -1.83 39.73
CA ASN A 49 11.49 -2.87 38.84
C ASN A 49 10.44 -3.77 38.16
N LYS A 50 9.15 -3.43 38.22
CA LYS A 50 8.11 -4.22 37.54
C LYS A 50 8.14 -3.94 36.05
N LYS A 51 8.43 -4.98 35.27
CA LYS A 51 8.49 -4.95 33.81
C LYS A 51 7.54 -5.99 33.23
N CYS A 52 6.92 -5.66 32.12
CA CYS A 52 6.03 -6.55 31.37
C CYS A 52 6.28 -6.37 29.87
N THR A 53 5.84 -7.32 29.06
CA THR A 53 5.96 -7.24 27.60
C THR A 53 4.67 -6.76 26.94
N ASP A 54 3.52 -6.94 27.60
CA ASP A 54 2.21 -6.51 27.12
C ASP A 54 1.85 -5.08 27.57
N PHE A 55 1.15 -4.32 26.73
CA PHE A 55 0.80 -2.93 27.03
C PHE A 55 -0.38 -2.83 28.01
N THR A 56 -1.32 -3.76 27.97
CA THR A 56 -2.44 -3.81 28.92
C THR A 56 -1.94 -4.16 30.31
N GLU A 57 -1.00 -5.09 30.40
CA GLU A 57 -0.32 -5.43 31.66
C GLU A 57 0.43 -4.23 32.24
N PHE A 58 1.13 -3.45 31.40
CA PHE A 58 1.83 -2.23 31.79
C PHE A 58 0.89 -1.19 32.45
N LEU A 59 -0.26 -0.93 31.83
CA LEU A 59 -1.25 0.00 32.37
C LEU A 59 -1.85 -0.49 33.71
N ASN A 60 -1.85 -1.80 33.94
CA ASN A 60 -2.37 -2.43 35.15
C ASN A 60 -1.32 -2.57 36.28
N ILE A 61 -0.06 -2.18 36.06
CA ILE A 61 0.97 -2.20 37.11
C ILE A 61 0.53 -1.26 38.25
N LYS A 62 0.19 -1.84 39.41
CA LYS A 62 -0.17 -1.09 40.61
C LYS A 62 0.96 -0.12 41.01
N GLY A 63 0.57 1.10 41.39
CA GLY A 63 1.47 2.14 41.90
C GLY A 63 2.39 1.63 43.00
N CYS A 64 3.62 2.15 43.05
CA CYS A 64 4.63 1.77 44.04
C CYS A 64 4.73 2.73 45.23
N THR A 65 4.04 3.87 45.20
CA THR A 65 4.17 4.93 46.21
C THR A 65 2.81 5.40 46.70
N LYS A 66 2.70 5.61 48.02
CA LYS A 66 1.54 6.20 48.68
C LYS A 66 1.72 7.72 48.83
N SER A 67 0.74 8.52 48.44
CA SER A 67 0.75 9.99 48.57
C SER A 67 -0.66 10.56 48.64
N PHE A 68 -0.77 11.88 48.68
CA PHE A 68 -1.99 12.62 48.36
C PHE A 68 -2.37 12.46 46.89
N HIS A 69 -3.67 12.51 46.58
CA HIS A 69 -4.16 12.68 45.22
C HIS A 69 -3.85 14.09 44.69
N SER A 70 -3.61 14.22 43.38
CA SER A 70 -3.43 15.52 42.71
C SER A 70 -4.45 15.72 41.60
N ASN A 71 -5.12 16.87 41.59
CA ASN A 71 -6.02 17.30 40.51
C ASN A 71 -5.27 18.01 39.37
N GLU A 72 -3.95 18.18 39.50
CA GLU A 72 -3.13 18.86 38.51
C GLU A 72 -2.62 17.85 37.49
N LYS A 73 -3.00 18.06 36.23
CA LYS A 73 -2.44 17.30 35.11
C LYS A 73 -1.00 17.76 34.91
N THR A 74 -0.04 16.90 35.24
CA THR A 74 1.36 17.16 34.91
C THR A 74 1.49 17.37 33.40
N PRO A 75 2.24 18.41 32.95
CA PRO A 75 2.49 18.60 31.53
C PRO A 75 3.16 17.34 30.98
N GLY A 76 2.65 16.83 29.85
CA GLY A 76 3.26 15.69 29.17
C GLY A 76 4.73 15.98 28.85
N PRO A 77 5.56 14.95 28.63
CA PRO A 77 6.98 15.16 28.37
C PRO A 77 7.15 16.16 27.23
N GLN A 78 7.61 17.38 27.55
CA GLN A 78 8.16 18.27 26.55
C GLN A 78 9.31 17.49 25.93
N LYS A 79 9.28 17.32 24.60
CA LYS A 79 10.47 16.88 23.88
C LYS A 79 11.56 17.86 24.27
N SER A 80 12.48 17.43 25.12
CA SER A 80 13.62 18.25 25.47
C SER A 80 14.45 18.38 24.19
N ASP A 81 14.54 19.61 23.68
CA ASP A 81 15.67 20.00 22.87
C ASP A 81 16.90 19.90 23.77
N ILE A 82 17.55 18.73 23.74
CA ILE A 82 18.80 18.50 24.45
C ILE A 82 19.83 19.42 23.78
N ASN A 83 20.12 20.52 24.46
CA ASN A 83 21.28 21.37 24.21
C ASN A 83 22.53 20.48 24.05
N LYS A 84 23.22 20.64 22.91
CA LYS A 84 24.55 20.09 22.65
C LYS A 84 25.47 20.34 23.86
N PRO A 85 26.04 19.30 24.50
CA PRO A 85 27.20 19.52 25.35
C PRO A 85 28.37 19.98 24.47
N ARG A 86 29.08 21.01 24.95
CA ARG A 86 30.32 21.52 24.36
C ARG A 86 31.35 20.39 24.28
N ILE A 87 32.12 20.46 23.21
CA ILE A 87 33.23 19.57 22.84
C ILE A 87 34.28 19.62 23.95
N ASP A 88 34.43 18.55 24.72
CA ASP A 88 35.70 17.82 24.88
C ASP A 88 35.41 16.49 25.60
N ASP A 89 36.19 15.45 25.30
CA ASP A 89 36.08 14.10 25.89
C ASP A 89 34.82 13.28 25.58
N ARG A 90 34.51 13.11 24.28
CA ARG A 90 33.79 11.91 23.83
C ARG A 90 34.79 10.80 23.59
N ILE A 91 34.77 9.77 24.43
CA ILE A 91 34.97 8.41 23.92
C ILE A 91 33.86 8.22 22.88
N MET A 92 34.18 8.39 21.60
CA MET A 92 33.32 7.96 20.53
C MET A 92 33.12 6.45 20.73
N TYR A 93 31.99 6.03 21.28
CA TYR A 93 31.33 4.89 20.66
C TYR A 93 30.95 5.36 19.26
N ARG A 94 31.91 5.29 18.33
CA ARG A 94 31.55 4.92 16.98
C ARG A 94 30.81 3.62 17.18
N THR A 95 29.50 3.58 16.89
CA THR A 95 28.98 2.39 16.21
C THR A 95 30.08 2.05 15.22
N PRO A 96 30.67 0.83 15.22
CA PRO A 96 31.65 0.49 14.21
C PRO A 96 31.06 1.03 12.93
N VAL A 97 31.72 2.04 12.35
CA VAL A 97 31.50 2.30 10.94
C VAL A 97 31.96 0.97 10.44
N ASN A 98 30.99 0.13 10.11
CA ASN A 98 31.29 -1.02 9.34
C ASN A 98 31.88 -0.36 8.10
N ASP A 99 33.21 -0.29 8.04
CA ASP A 99 34.02 -0.09 6.83
C ASP A 99 33.81 -1.32 5.93
N LEU A 100 32.56 -1.80 5.88
CA LEU A 100 32.07 -2.70 4.88
C LEU A 100 32.03 -1.87 3.61
N PRO A 101 32.56 -2.40 2.51
CA PRO A 101 32.53 -1.71 1.23
C PRO A 101 31.08 -1.30 0.94
N THR A 102 30.82 0.00 0.95
CA THR A 102 29.54 0.54 0.50
C THR A 102 29.49 0.22 -0.98
N VAL A 103 28.63 -0.71 -1.37
CA VAL A 103 28.51 -1.13 -2.75
C VAL A 103 28.00 0.08 -3.53
N ILE A 104 28.78 0.54 -4.50
CA ILE A 104 28.37 1.65 -5.36
C ILE A 104 27.07 1.25 -6.04
N ARG A 105 26.01 2.02 -5.81
CA ARG A 105 24.69 1.78 -6.41
C ARG A 105 24.82 1.85 -7.94
N PRO A 106 24.62 0.73 -8.67
CA PRO A 106 24.75 0.74 -10.12
C PRO A 106 23.66 1.59 -10.80
N PRO A 107 23.85 1.99 -12.07
CA PRO A 107 22.81 2.68 -12.84
C PRO A 107 21.53 1.85 -12.98
N PHE A 108 20.39 2.55 -13.03
CA PHE A 108 19.06 1.92 -13.17
C PHE A 108 18.93 1.14 -14.48
N ASP A 109 19.46 1.67 -15.57
CA ASP A 109 19.39 1.07 -16.91
C ASP A 109 20.37 -0.10 -17.11
N THR A 110 20.97 -0.61 -16.03
CA THR A 110 21.78 -1.83 -16.10
C THR A 110 20.93 -2.99 -16.65
N PRO A 111 21.46 -3.80 -17.59
CA PRO A 111 20.71 -4.89 -18.21
C PRO A 111 20.11 -5.84 -17.17
N GLN A 112 18.82 -6.13 -17.30
CA GLN A 112 18.16 -7.10 -16.44
C GLN A 112 18.35 -8.52 -16.96
N ILE A 113 18.50 -9.46 -16.03
CA ILE A 113 18.65 -10.89 -16.28
C ILE A 113 17.33 -11.58 -15.93
N ASN A 114 16.86 -12.47 -16.81
CA ASN A 114 15.72 -13.35 -16.50
C ASN A 114 16.17 -14.43 -15.52
N ILE A 115 15.55 -14.50 -14.34
CA ILE A 115 15.87 -15.51 -13.34
C ILE A 115 15.10 -16.79 -13.67
N VAL A 116 15.82 -17.92 -13.75
CA VAL A 116 15.20 -19.24 -13.92
C VAL A 116 14.50 -19.62 -12.61
N PRO A 117 13.17 -19.77 -12.59
CA PRO A 117 12.45 -20.10 -11.38
C PRO A 117 12.53 -21.60 -11.06
N THR A 118 12.54 -21.93 -9.77
CA THR A 118 12.25 -23.28 -9.30
C THR A 118 10.74 -23.43 -9.19
N VAL A 119 10.16 -24.29 -10.03
CA VAL A 119 8.71 -24.56 -10.05
C VAL A 119 8.43 -25.78 -9.19
N SER A 120 7.51 -25.66 -8.23
CA SER A 120 7.19 -26.80 -7.36
C SER A 120 6.35 -27.87 -8.10
N PRO A 121 6.51 -29.17 -7.75
CA PRO A 121 5.75 -30.26 -8.39
C PRO A 121 4.23 -30.06 -8.29
N ALA A 122 3.73 -29.59 -7.14
CA ALA A 122 2.31 -29.33 -6.93
C ALA A 122 1.76 -28.25 -7.88
N LEU A 123 2.57 -27.26 -8.25
CA LEU A 123 2.17 -26.24 -9.23
C LEU A 123 2.10 -26.84 -10.64
N LEU A 124 3.07 -27.70 -11.02
CA LEU A 124 3.04 -28.41 -12.30
C LEU A 124 1.80 -29.28 -12.45
N GLU A 125 1.40 -30.01 -11.41
CA GLU A 125 0.16 -30.79 -11.42
C GLU A 125 -1.09 -29.93 -11.58
N GLN A 126 -1.14 -28.74 -10.96
CA GLN A 126 -2.26 -27.82 -11.14
C GLN A 126 -2.35 -27.27 -12.55
N ILE A 127 -1.22 -27.03 -13.22
CA ILE A 127 -1.19 -26.50 -14.59
C ILE A 127 -1.67 -27.55 -15.59
N ASN A 128 -1.33 -28.82 -15.41
CA ASN A 128 -1.82 -29.88 -16.29
C ASN A 128 -3.35 -29.99 -16.27
N ASN A 129 -3.99 -29.64 -15.14
CA ASN A 129 -5.45 -29.58 -15.01
C ASN A 129 -6.04 -28.24 -15.48
N LEU A 130 -5.21 -27.20 -15.63
CA LEU A 130 -5.58 -25.93 -16.25
C LEU A 130 -5.43 -26.10 -17.76
N ASP A 131 -6.32 -26.88 -18.34
CA ASP A 131 -6.34 -27.30 -19.75
C ASP A 131 -6.02 -26.13 -20.70
N ILE A 132 -4.82 -26.17 -21.29
CA ILE A 132 -4.32 -25.23 -22.31
C ILE A 132 -4.72 -25.77 -23.70
N SER A 133 -5.97 -26.17 -23.83
CA SER A 133 -6.55 -26.60 -25.11
C SER A 133 -7.35 -25.47 -25.79
N SER A 134 -7.43 -24.28 -25.17
CA SER A 134 -8.20 -23.13 -25.67
C SER A 134 -7.36 -21.87 -25.99
N LEU A 135 -6.03 -21.96 -26.03
CA LEU A 135 -5.14 -20.78 -26.20
C LEU A 135 -4.17 -20.87 -27.40
N ALA A 136 -4.39 -21.79 -28.33
CA ALA A 136 -3.57 -21.91 -29.54
C ALA A 136 -4.34 -21.67 -30.86
N LEU A 137 -5.65 -21.45 -30.84
CA LEU A 137 -6.43 -21.08 -32.03
C LEU A 137 -7.57 -20.16 -31.61
N GLN A 138 -7.43 -18.85 -31.87
CA GLN A 138 -8.50 -17.90 -32.23
C GLN A 138 -7.97 -16.47 -32.05
N ASP A 139 -7.35 -15.94 -33.10
CA ASP A 139 -7.18 -14.49 -33.31
C ASP A 139 -8.40 -13.90 -34.06
N GLU A 140 -9.55 -14.57 -33.95
CA GLU A 140 -10.82 -14.23 -34.59
C GLU A 140 -11.95 -14.54 -33.57
N PHE A 141 -12.18 -13.64 -32.61
CA PHE A 141 -13.33 -13.76 -31.70
C PHE A 141 -14.61 -13.34 -32.45
N GLU A 142 -15.24 -14.27 -33.16
CA GLU A 142 -16.60 -14.05 -33.68
C GLU A 142 -17.63 -14.08 -32.55
N VAL A 143 -18.38 -12.99 -32.39
CA VAL A 143 -19.48 -12.87 -31.42
C VAL A 143 -20.55 -13.92 -31.73
N GLN A 144 -20.86 -14.79 -30.76
CA GLN A 144 -21.85 -15.86 -30.94
C GLN A 144 -23.27 -15.35 -30.66
N ILE A 145 -24.24 -15.79 -31.48
CA ILE A 145 -25.66 -15.50 -31.26
C ILE A 145 -26.07 -15.99 -29.86
N GLY A 146 -26.72 -15.14 -29.08
CA GLY A 146 -27.08 -15.37 -27.69
C GLY A 146 -26.13 -14.74 -26.66
N GLN A 147 -25.02 -14.14 -27.08
CA GLN A 147 -24.08 -13.49 -26.18
C GLN A 147 -24.66 -12.20 -25.57
N SER A 148 -24.66 -12.09 -24.23
CA SER A 148 -25.15 -10.89 -23.55
C SER A 148 -24.14 -9.74 -23.58
N CYS A 149 -24.66 -8.51 -23.69
CA CYS A 149 -23.86 -7.30 -23.55
C CYS A 149 -23.15 -7.27 -22.18
N LYS A 150 -21.87 -6.92 -22.18
CA LYS A 150 -21.01 -6.86 -20.98
C LYS A 150 -21.03 -5.50 -20.28
N ASN A 151 -21.61 -4.48 -20.91
CA ASN A 151 -21.79 -3.18 -20.28
C ASN A 151 -22.79 -3.30 -19.10
N THR A 152 -22.44 -2.67 -17.97
CA THR A 152 -23.26 -2.69 -16.74
C THR A 152 -24.69 -2.22 -17.01
N SER A 153 -25.69 -2.83 -16.37
CA SER A 153 -27.14 -2.58 -16.56
C SER A 153 -27.72 -2.83 -17.96
N CYS A 154 -26.90 -3.07 -18.99
CA CYS A 154 -27.39 -3.45 -20.31
C CYS A 154 -27.82 -4.92 -20.32
N LYS A 155 -29.05 -5.19 -20.77
CA LYS A 155 -29.62 -6.55 -20.85
C LYS A 155 -29.75 -7.08 -22.29
N ALA A 156 -29.15 -6.39 -23.26
CA ALA A 156 -29.22 -6.77 -24.65
C ALA A 156 -28.49 -8.10 -24.91
N ILE A 157 -28.97 -8.83 -25.91
CA ILE A 157 -28.46 -10.13 -26.34
C ILE A 157 -28.13 -10.01 -27.81
N TYR A 158 -26.93 -10.43 -28.20
CA TYR A 158 -26.48 -10.43 -29.58
C TYR A 158 -27.31 -11.41 -30.42
N ARG A 159 -28.00 -10.92 -31.44
CA ARG A 159 -28.82 -11.71 -32.37
C ARG A 159 -28.25 -11.80 -33.78
N GLY A 160 -27.27 -10.95 -34.07
CA GLY A 160 -26.61 -10.83 -35.35
C GLY A 160 -25.96 -9.44 -35.50
N PRO A 161 -25.36 -9.13 -36.67
CA PRO A 161 -24.73 -7.85 -36.93
C PRO A 161 -25.62 -6.63 -36.66
N GLU A 162 -26.93 -6.78 -36.83
CA GLU A 162 -27.93 -5.75 -36.53
C GLU A 162 -27.93 -5.33 -35.04
N SER A 163 -27.57 -6.22 -34.13
CA SER A 163 -27.46 -5.89 -32.71
C SER A 163 -26.34 -4.88 -32.43
N ASN A 164 -25.34 -4.76 -33.31
CA ASN A 164 -24.27 -3.78 -33.15
C ASN A 164 -24.74 -2.33 -33.39
N GLU A 165 -25.82 -2.15 -34.13
CA GLU A 165 -26.41 -0.84 -34.44
C GLU A 165 -27.37 -0.37 -33.35
N GLU A 166 -27.74 -1.26 -32.42
CA GLU A 166 -28.59 -0.90 -31.28
C GLU A 166 -27.85 -0.02 -30.26
N THR A 167 -28.58 0.92 -29.66
CA THR A 167 -28.04 1.80 -28.62
C THR A 167 -27.92 1.07 -27.29
N CYS A 168 -26.69 0.91 -26.80
CA CYS A 168 -26.42 0.38 -25.48
C CYS A 168 -26.61 1.45 -24.40
N ASN A 169 -27.61 1.26 -23.53
CA ASN A 169 -27.77 2.06 -22.30
C ASN A 169 -27.08 1.35 -21.13
N TYR A 170 -26.08 1.97 -20.53
CA TYR A 170 -25.27 1.39 -19.45
C TYR A 170 -24.78 2.42 -18.43
N HIS A 171 -24.11 1.97 -17.36
CA HIS A 171 -23.47 2.86 -16.39
C HIS A 171 -21.94 2.87 -16.59
N ALA A 172 -21.36 3.98 -17.05
CA ALA A 172 -19.90 4.10 -17.21
C ALA A 172 -19.11 4.15 -15.88
N GLY A 173 -19.81 4.34 -14.76
CA GLY A 173 -19.23 4.42 -13.42
C GLY A 173 -19.15 3.08 -12.70
N VAL A 174 -18.60 3.10 -11.49
CA VAL A 174 -18.48 1.93 -10.62
C VAL A 174 -19.64 1.89 -9.60
N ALA A 175 -20.01 0.69 -9.18
CA ALA A 175 -21.00 0.50 -8.11
C ALA A 175 -20.39 0.92 -6.76
N ILE A 176 -21.08 1.78 -6.02
CA ILE A 176 -20.70 2.26 -4.69
C ILE A 176 -21.75 1.81 -3.68
N PHE A 177 -21.28 1.23 -2.57
CA PHE A 177 -22.09 0.76 -1.45
C PHE A 177 -21.59 1.45 -0.17
N HIS A 178 -22.34 2.42 0.35
CA HIS A 178 -21.98 3.17 1.57
C HIS A 178 -23.25 3.48 2.38
N GLU A 179 -23.20 3.28 3.70
CA GLU A 179 -24.30 3.62 4.63
C GLU A 179 -25.67 3.05 4.22
N GLY A 180 -25.70 1.81 3.72
CA GLY A 180 -26.93 1.14 3.28
C GLY A 180 -27.48 1.63 1.94
N LEU A 181 -26.86 2.63 1.31
CA LEU A 181 -27.19 3.13 -0.02
C LEU A 181 -26.29 2.50 -1.09
N LYS A 182 -26.89 2.25 -2.25
CA LYS A 182 -26.30 1.59 -3.42
C LYS A 182 -26.52 2.48 -4.63
N TYR A 183 -25.46 2.84 -5.34
CA TYR A 183 -25.55 3.75 -6.49
C TYR A 183 -24.35 3.61 -7.43
N TRP A 184 -24.51 4.09 -8.66
CA TRP A 184 -23.42 4.14 -9.64
C TRP A 184 -22.71 5.49 -9.57
N SER A 185 -21.38 5.51 -9.60
CA SER A 185 -20.62 6.77 -9.54
C SER A 185 -20.88 7.71 -10.73
N CYS A 186 -21.37 7.21 -11.87
CA CYS A 186 -21.71 8.03 -13.03
C CYS A 186 -22.98 8.89 -12.84
N CYS A 187 -23.82 8.58 -11.85
CA CYS A 187 -25.12 9.22 -11.71
C CYS A 187 -25.54 9.31 -10.24
N ARG A 188 -26.61 10.06 -9.96
CA ARG A 188 -27.04 10.35 -8.59
C ARG A 188 -28.22 9.47 -8.12
N LYS A 189 -28.57 8.42 -8.88
CA LYS A 189 -29.67 7.51 -8.54
C LYS A 189 -29.23 6.58 -7.41
N LYS A 190 -29.85 6.72 -6.25
CA LYS A 190 -29.56 5.89 -5.07
C LYS A 190 -30.70 4.90 -4.83
N ALA A 191 -30.34 3.68 -4.45
CA ALA A 191 -31.25 2.64 -4.02
C ALA A 191 -30.81 2.10 -2.66
N THR A 192 -31.74 1.79 -1.78
CA THR A 192 -31.46 1.08 -0.51
C THR A 192 -31.49 -0.42 -0.72
N ASP A 193 -32.38 -0.90 -1.58
CA ASP A 193 -32.49 -2.30 -1.98
C ASP A 193 -31.54 -2.69 -3.12
N PHE A 194 -31.01 -3.91 -3.09
CA PHE A 194 -30.05 -4.40 -4.09
C PHE A 194 -30.71 -4.74 -5.43
N SER A 195 -31.92 -5.31 -5.42
CA SER A 195 -32.64 -5.64 -6.65
C SER A 195 -33.01 -4.36 -7.39
N MET A 196 -33.50 -3.35 -6.65
CA MET A 196 -33.78 -2.03 -7.20
C MET A 196 -32.53 -1.34 -7.78
N PHE A 197 -31.34 -1.58 -7.21
CA PHE A 197 -30.06 -1.11 -7.76
C PHE A 197 -29.70 -1.79 -9.09
N LEU A 198 -29.86 -3.12 -9.19
CA LEU A 198 -29.59 -3.87 -10.42
C LEU A 198 -30.56 -3.53 -11.56
N GLU A 199 -31.78 -3.12 -11.22
CA GLU A 199 -32.81 -2.71 -12.19
C GLU A 199 -32.66 -1.26 -12.67
N GLN A 200 -31.73 -0.48 -12.09
CA GLN A 200 -31.51 0.91 -12.52
C GLN A 200 -31.12 0.96 -14.01
N PRO A 201 -31.83 1.74 -14.84
CA PRO A 201 -31.46 1.90 -16.24
C PRO A 201 -30.20 2.74 -16.36
N GLY A 202 -29.35 2.34 -17.31
CA GLY A 202 -28.08 2.98 -17.63
C GLY A 202 -28.17 4.51 -17.73
N CYS A 203 -27.12 5.18 -17.25
CA CYS A 203 -26.96 6.64 -17.26
C CYS A 203 -26.27 7.15 -18.55
N THR A 204 -25.69 6.24 -19.34
CA THR A 204 -24.81 6.53 -20.47
C THR A 204 -25.27 5.74 -21.70
N GLN A 205 -25.21 6.37 -22.87
CA GLN A 205 -25.46 5.73 -24.16
C GLN A 205 -24.14 5.45 -24.86
N GLY A 206 -24.05 4.31 -25.55
CA GLY A 206 -22.89 3.96 -26.36
C GLY A 206 -23.15 2.69 -27.16
N ILE A 207 -22.07 2.05 -27.59
CA ILE A 207 -22.12 0.79 -28.34
C ILE A 207 -22.09 -0.42 -27.41
N HIS A 208 -22.70 -1.51 -27.84
CA HIS A 208 -22.67 -2.77 -27.09
C HIS A 208 -21.26 -3.36 -27.06
N SER A 209 -20.85 -3.85 -25.89
CA SER A 209 -19.63 -4.64 -25.73
C SER A 209 -20.02 -6.10 -25.61
N TRP A 210 -19.93 -6.87 -26.69
CA TRP A 210 -20.29 -8.29 -26.67
C TRP A 210 -19.17 -9.17 -26.13
N ILE A 211 -17.94 -8.86 -26.54
CA ILE A 211 -16.72 -9.55 -26.10
C ILE A 211 -16.11 -8.75 -24.96
N THR A 212 -15.64 -9.44 -23.93
CA THR A 212 -14.77 -8.82 -22.92
C THR A 212 -13.38 -8.70 -23.54
N THR A 213 -13.05 -7.55 -24.15
CA THR A 213 -11.63 -7.25 -24.38
C THR A 213 -10.97 -7.16 -23.02
N ASN A 214 -10.25 -8.19 -22.60
CA ASN A 214 -9.49 -8.28 -21.34
C ASN A 214 -8.29 -7.32 -21.33
N MET A 215 -8.44 -6.10 -21.85
CA MET A 215 -7.40 -5.09 -21.87
C MET A 215 -7.32 -4.28 -20.57
N LYS A 216 -8.24 -4.46 -19.61
CA LYS A 216 -8.26 -3.65 -18.36
C LYS A 216 -8.71 -4.38 -17.09
N LYS A 217 -8.43 -5.68 -16.94
CA LYS A 217 -8.34 -6.28 -15.60
C LYS A 217 -6.88 -6.54 -15.31
N GLN A 218 -6.21 -5.53 -14.76
CA GLN A 218 -4.99 -5.78 -14.03
C GLN A 218 -5.43 -6.54 -12.77
N ASP A 219 -5.24 -7.86 -12.77
CA ASP A 219 -5.47 -8.66 -11.58
C ASP A 219 -4.64 -8.06 -10.46
N LYS A 220 -5.30 -7.49 -9.44
CA LYS A 220 -4.59 -6.94 -8.28
C LYS A 220 -4.14 -8.11 -7.42
N CYS A 221 -3.08 -8.80 -7.84
CA CYS A 221 -2.41 -9.75 -6.97
C CYS A 221 -1.98 -9.01 -5.69
N ARG A 222 -2.24 -9.62 -4.53
CA ARG A 222 -1.69 -9.11 -3.29
C ARG A 222 -0.18 -9.35 -3.32
N GLN A 223 0.58 -8.30 -3.06
CA GLN A 223 2.02 -8.38 -2.84
C GLN A 223 2.31 -8.13 -1.37
N ASP A 224 3.31 -8.82 -0.84
CA ASP A 224 3.89 -8.59 0.48
C ASP A 224 5.42 -8.74 0.42
N TRP A 225 6.13 -8.22 1.40
CA TRP A 225 7.57 -8.42 1.50
C TRP A 225 8.02 -8.43 2.96
N HIS A 226 9.07 -9.20 3.21
CA HIS A 226 9.77 -9.19 4.49
C HIS A 226 11.27 -9.32 4.25
N GLN A 227 12.07 -9.22 5.31
CA GLN A 227 13.51 -9.35 5.19
C GLN A 227 14.12 -10.10 6.36
N THR A 228 15.27 -10.69 6.11
CA THR A 228 16.20 -11.25 7.10
C THR A 228 17.49 -10.45 7.06
N GLY A 229 18.50 -10.87 7.83
CA GLY A 229 19.82 -10.23 7.81
C GLY A 229 20.47 -10.24 6.42
N SER A 230 20.20 -11.26 5.60
CA SER A 230 20.86 -11.47 4.30
C SER A 230 19.94 -11.36 3.09
N PHE A 231 18.63 -11.48 3.27
CA PHE A 231 17.69 -11.55 2.16
C PHE A 231 16.54 -10.57 2.32
N VAL A 232 16.03 -10.10 1.19
CA VAL A 232 14.70 -9.51 1.06
C VAL A 232 13.84 -10.51 0.32
N VAL A 233 12.68 -10.87 0.86
CA VAL A 233 11.77 -11.85 0.27
C VAL A 233 10.51 -11.14 -0.16
N VAL A 234 10.24 -11.12 -1.46
CA VAL A 234 9.02 -10.57 -2.05
C VAL A 234 8.07 -11.72 -2.36
N SER A 235 6.86 -11.67 -1.81
CA SER A 235 5.81 -12.67 -2.01
C SER A 235 4.68 -12.07 -2.84
N ILE A 236 4.39 -12.68 -3.99
CA ILE A 236 3.24 -12.30 -4.82
C ILE A 236 2.22 -13.44 -4.72
N TYR A 237 1.06 -13.15 -4.12
CA TYR A 237 0.00 -14.14 -3.95
C TYR A 237 -0.82 -14.24 -5.23
N ALA A 238 -0.66 -15.37 -5.92
CA ALA A 238 -1.27 -15.66 -7.20
C ALA A 238 -1.65 -17.15 -7.26
N LYS A 239 -2.79 -17.46 -7.86
CA LYS A 239 -3.26 -18.83 -8.11
C LYS A 239 -3.56 -18.99 -9.58
N LYS A 240 -3.45 -20.22 -10.10
CA LYS A 240 -3.77 -20.54 -11.51
C LYS A 240 -2.96 -19.71 -12.53
N TYR A 241 -1.74 -19.32 -12.19
CA TYR A 241 -0.82 -18.67 -13.13
C TYR A 241 0.03 -19.70 -13.87
N HIS A 242 0.58 -19.32 -15.02
CA HIS A 242 1.41 -20.21 -15.85
C HIS A 242 2.90 -19.89 -15.68
N PRO A 243 3.72 -20.79 -15.13
CA PRO A 243 5.11 -20.52 -14.80
C PRO A 243 5.96 -20.27 -16.05
N ASN A 244 5.80 -21.05 -17.11
CA ASN A 244 6.63 -20.90 -18.33
C ASN A 244 6.29 -19.65 -19.15
N LYS A 245 5.13 -19.03 -18.91
CA LYS A 245 4.71 -17.76 -19.55
C LYS A 245 4.90 -16.58 -18.60
N SER A 246 5.27 -16.82 -17.34
CA SER A 246 5.56 -15.79 -16.35
C SER A 246 7.06 -15.55 -16.30
N THR A 247 7.46 -14.30 -16.08
CA THR A 247 8.88 -13.91 -16.05
C THR A 247 9.19 -13.07 -14.83
N VAL A 248 10.39 -13.27 -14.28
CA VAL A 248 10.97 -12.42 -13.23
C VAL A 248 12.35 -11.99 -13.71
N LYS A 249 12.56 -10.68 -13.79
CA LYS A 249 13.81 -10.07 -14.23
C LYS A 249 14.42 -9.26 -13.10
N LEU A 250 15.73 -9.39 -12.93
CA LEU A 250 16.49 -8.68 -11.91
C LEU A 250 17.66 -7.94 -12.55
N ASN A 251 17.91 -6.73 -12.08
CA ASN A 251 19.25 -6.15 -12.06
C ASN A 251 19.60 -5.81 -10.60
N PRO A 252 20.81 -5.29 -10.30
CA PRO A 252 21.21 -5.01 -8.93
C PRO A 252 20.29 -4.06 -8.15
N ILE A 253 19.44 -3.27 -8.80
CA ILE A 253 18.56 -2.29 -8.16
C ILE A 253 17.12 -2.27 -8.73
N ARG A 254 16.69 -3.27 -9.49
CA ARG A 254 15.39 -3.31 -10.16
C ARG A 254 14.82 -4.71 -10.20
N LEU A 255 13.55 -4.84 -9.83
CA LEU A 255 12.75 -6.05 -9.93
C LEU A 255 11.60 -5.82 -10.90
N THR A 256 11.56 -6.59 -11.98
CA THR A 256 10.43 -6.60 -12.93
C THR A 256 9.79 -7.97 -12.94
N VAL A 257 8.48 -8.04 -12.79
CA VAL A 257 7.72 -9.29 -12.76
C VAL A 257 6.56 -9.19 -13.72
N ALA A 258 6.35 -10.23 -14.52
CA ALA A 258 5.15 -10.41 -15.35
C ALA A 258 4.58 -11.80 -15.09
N ILE A 259 3.37 -11.88 -14.54
CA ILE A 259 2.70 -13.15 -14.20
C ILE A 259 1.50 -13.34 -15.11
N PHE A 260 1.50 -14.44 -15.86
CA PHE A 260 0.44 -14.76 -16.82
C PHE A 260 -0.66 -15.61 -16.20
N PHE A 261 -1.92 -15.22 -16.38
CA PHE A 261 -3.10 -15.97 -15.98
C PHE A 261 -3.82 -16.53 -17.21
N PRO A 262 -3.70 -17.84 -17.52
CA PRO A 262 -4.31 -18.45 -18.70
C PRO A 262 -5.82 -18.28 -18.79
N THR A 263 -6.52 -18.43 -17.67
CA THR A 263 -7.99 -18.34 -17.62
C THR A 263 -8.50 -16.95 -18.00
N GLU A 264 -7.72 -15.91 -17.68
CA GLU A 264 -8.10 -14.51 -17.91
C GLU A 264 -7.40 -13.93 -19.15
N ASN A 265 -6.44 -14.65 -19.72
CA ASN A 265 -5.51 -14.18 -20.74
C ASN A 265 -4.92 -12.80 -20.39
N SER A 266 -4.58 -12.62 -19.12
CA SER A 266 -4.13 -11.35 -18.54
C SER A 266 -2.71 -11.49 -17.98
N PHE A 267 -2.07 -10.33 -17.77
CA PHE A 267 -0.80 -10.24 -17.05
C PHE A 267 -0.93 -9.35 -15.81
N TYR A 268 -0.36 -9.82 -14.71
CA TYR A 268 -0.02 -8.97 -13.58
C TYR A 268 1.44 -8.54 -13.69
N ASN A 269 1.67 -7.23 -13.78
CA ASN A 269 2.99 -6.64 -13.95
C ASN A 269 3.40 -5.82 -12.74
N ILE A 270 4.65 -5.98 -12.31
CA ILE A 270 5.33 -5.16 -11.32
C ILE A 270 6.64 -4.67 -11.93
N ASP A 271 6.99 -3.42 -11.68
CA ASP A 271 8.30 -2.88 -11.97
C ASP A 271 8.74 -1.96 -10.83
N LEU A 272 9.75 -2.39 -10.07
CA LEU A 272 10.19 -1.74 -8.84
C LEU A 272 11.67 -1.39 -8.93
N GLU A 273 11.99 -0.13 -8.63
CA GLU A 273 13.34 0.27 -8.26
C GLU A 273 13.57 -0.06 -6.78
N LEU A 274 14.48 -0.99 -6.51
CA LEU A 274 14.82 -1.46 -5.16
C LEU A 274 15.62 -0.40 -4.40
N CYS A 275 15.34 -0.27 -3.10
CA CYS A 275 16.01 0.75 -2.28
C CYS A 275 17.48 0.44 -1.95
N GLY A 276 17.88 -0.83 -2.05
CA GLY A 276 19.25 -1.27 -1.84
C GLY A 276 19.74 -2.17 -2.97
N VAL A 277 21.04 -2.46 -2.95
CA VAL A 277 21.69 -3.28 -3.97
C VAL A 277 21.56 -4.77 -3.64
N ILE A 278 21.25 -5.57 -4.66
CA ILE A 278 21.13 -7.02 -4.57
C ILE A 278 22.22 -7.73 -5.37
N ASP A 279 22.59 -8.92 -4.92
CA ASP A 279 23.39 -9.88 -5.68
C ASP A 279 22.44 -10.74 -6.53
N VAL A 280 22.41 -10.47 -7.83
CA VAL A 280 21.46 -11.09 -8.77
C VAL A 280 21.70 -12.60 -8.90
N GLU A 281 22.96 -13.03 -8.90
CA GLU A 281 23.32 -14.45 -9.09
C GLU A 281 22.94 -15.31 -7.88
N LYS A 282 23.00 -14.72 -6.67
CA LYS A 282 22.61 -15.39 -5.43
C LYS A 282 21.13 -15.21 -5.08
N SER A 283 20.38 -14.52 -5.94
CA SER A 283 18.93 -14.36 -5.79
C SER A 283 18.19 -15.50 -6.49
N SER A 284 17.03 -15.90 -5.98
CA SER A 284 16.28 -17.05 -6.48
C SER A 284 14.78 -16.81 -6.51
N VAL A 285 14.07 -17.50 -7.40
CA VAL A 285 12.61 -17.43 -7.53
C VAL A 285 12.02 -18.81 -7.33
N ASN A 286 11.02 -18.92 -6.45
CA ASN A 286 10.25 -20.14 -6.22
C ASN A 286 8.80 -19.91 -6.62
N MET A 287 8.29 -20.71 -7.56
CA MET A 287 6.90 -20.66 -8.00
C MET A 287 6.09 -21.78 -7.33
N LEU A 288 5.13 -21.38 -6.50
CA LEU A 288 4.27 -22.25 -5.70
C LEU A 288 2.80 -22.13 -6.14
N PRO A 289 1.94 -23.12 -5.84
CA PRO A 289 0.51 -23.11 -6.21
C PRO A 289 -0.26 -21.83 -5.85
N THR A 290 0.11 -21.20 -4.75
CA THR A 290 -0.62 -20.06 -4.15
C THR A 290 0.15 -18.75 -4.13
N LYS A 291 1.44 -18.78 -4.49
CA LYS A 291 2.31 -17.60 -4.48
C LYS A 291 3.58 -17.82 -5.27
N ILE A 292 4.24 -16.72 -5.59
CA ILE A 292 5.61 -16.68 -6.12
C ILE A 292 6.46 -15.99 -5.07
N GLU A 293 7.56 -16.63 -4.66
CA GLU A 293 8.51 -16.09 -3.69
C GLU A 293 9.81 -15.75 -4.38
N ILE A 294 10.19 -14.48 -4.32
CA ILE A 294 11.39 -13.93 -4.93
C ILE A 294 12.34 -13.59 -3.78
N MET A 295 13.40 -14.37 -3.64
CA MET A 295 14.42 -14.20 -2.59
C MET A 295 15.59 -13.40 -3.17
N LEU A 296 15.68 -12.13 -2.79
CA LEU A 296 16.72 -11.21 -3.22
C LEU A 296 17.87 -11.24 -2.21
N LYS A 297 19.07 -11.64 -2.62
CA LYS A 297 20.26 -11.60 -1.77
C LYS A 297 20.74 -10.16 -1.65
N LYS A 298 20.78 -9.62 -0.43
CA LYS A 298 21.35 -8.28 -0.19
C LYS A 298 22.84 -8.30 -0.50
N ALA A 299 23.31 -7.33 -1.28
CA ALA A 299 24.74 -7.12 -1.50
C ALA A 299 25.41 -6.52 -0.25
N GLU A 300 24.65 -5.75 0.54
CA GLU A 300 25.13 -5.06 1.73
C GLU A 300 24.43 -5.57 3.00
N PRO A 301 25.17 -5.70 4.13
CA PRO A 301 24.57 -5.95 5.43
C PRO A 301 23.75 -4.74 5.86
N GLY A 302 22.45 -4.90 6.04
CA GLY A 302 21.58 -3.80 6.44
C GLY A 302 20.10 -4.16 6.44
N SER A 303 19.30 -3.32 7.09
CA SER A 303 17.84 -3.42 7.07
C SER A 303 17.26 -2.37 6.11
N TRP A 304 16.34 -2.80 5.25
CA TRP A 304 15.64 -1.94 4.31
C TRP A 304 14.40 -1.34 4.97
N ALA A 305 14.21 -0.02 4.93
CA ALA A 305 13.02 0.61 5.51
C ALA A 305 11.74 0.38 4.68
N HIS A 306 11.91 0.22 3.37
CA HIS A 306 10.86 -0.07 2.39
C HIS A 306 11.45 -0.93 1.28
N LEU A 307 10.62 -1.59 0.45
CA LEU A 307 11.11 -2.45 -0.63
C LEU A 307 11.72 -1.64 -1.80
N GLY A 308 11.06 -0.55 -2.18
CA GLY A 308 11.38 0.22 -3.37
C GLY A 308 10.22 1.08 -3.82
N SER A 309 10.38 1.71 -4.99
CA SER A 309 9.37 2.57 -5.61
C SER A 309 8.93 1.99 -6.96
N PRO A 310 7.63 2.04 -7.31
CA PRO A 310 7.17 1.70 -8.64
C PRO A 310 7.85 2.60 -9.68
N HIS A 311 8.44 2.00 -10.72
CA HIS A 311 8.91 2.79 -11.84
C HIS A 311 7.70 3.09 -12.75
N PRO A 312 7.49 4.35 -13.18
CA PRO A 312 6.46 4.65 -14.17
C PRO A 312 6.77 3.88 -15.46
N THR A 313 5.95 2.89 -15.80
CA THR A 313 6.03 2.20 -17.08
C THR A 313 5.74 3.21 -18.18
N THR A 314 6.73 3.49 -19.03
CA THR A 314 6.58 4.30 -20.25
C THR A 314 5.74 3.52 -21.26
N ASN A 315 4.43 3.58 -21.08
CA ASN A 315 3.41 3.24 -22.08
C ASN A 315 2.44 4.41 -22.20
N GLU A 316 3.00 5.59 -22.46
CA GLU A 316 2.28 6.71 -23.04
C GLU A 316 3.13 7.17 -24.22
N SER A 317 2.76 6.67 -25.41
CA SER A 317 3.11 7.31 -26.66
C SER A 317 2.41 8.67 -26.70
N GLU A 318 3.03 9.69 -26.10
CA GLU A 318 2.71 11.08 -26.38
C GLU A 318 3.50 11.51 -27.60
N ASN A 319 2.73 11.83 -28.64
CA ASN A 319 3.16 12.45 -29.88
C ASN A 319 4.11 13.62 -29.61
N MET A 320 5.31 13.55 -30.22
CA MET A 320 6.08 14.74 -30.54
C MET A 320 5.19 15.71 -31.30
N SER A 321 5.01 16.91 -30.76
CA SER A 321 4.78 18.10 -31.57
C SER A 321 5.99 19.02 -31.39
N PRO A 322 6.61 19.51 -32.48
CA PRO A 322 7.81 20.33 -32.40
C PRO A 322 7.43 21.75 -31.99
N VAL A 323 7.95 22.21 -30.85
CA VAL A 323 7.97 23.64 -30.54
C VAL A 323 9.15 24.25 -31.28
N ASN A 324 8.87 24.93 -32.39
CA ASN A 324 9.81 25.78 -33.08
C ASN A 324 10.24 26.92 -32.16
N ASN A 325 11.56 27.04 -31.98
CA ASN A 325 12.21 28.26 -31.55
C ASN A 325 12.16 29.26 -32.70
N ASP A 326 11.44 30.37 -32.53
CA ASP A 326 11.74 31.61 -33.25
C ASP A 326 12.05 32.72 -32.25
N ASN A 327 13.33 33.13 -32.31
CA ASN A 327 13.88 34.27 -31.62
C ASN A 327 13.61 35.54 -32.45
N LYS A 328 13.10 36.57 -31.75
CA LYS A 328 13.56 37.96 -31.82
C LYS A 328 13.16 38.81 -33.04
N SER A 329 12.30 39.79 -32.78
CA SER A 329 12.54 41.17 -33.26
C SER A 329 11.93 42.19 -32.30
N VAL A 330 12.82 42.95 -31.67
CA VAL A 330 12.59 44.24 -31.02
C VAL A 330 12.41 45.28 -32.13
N VAL A 331 11.47 46.23 -31.99
CA VAL A 331 11.65 47.70 -32.08
C VAL A 331 10.26 48.39 -31.97
N ASP A 332 10.20 49.31 -31.02
CA ASP A 332 9.41 50.55 -30.85
C ASP A 332 8.26 50.90 -31.81
N CYS A 333 7.18 51.46 -31.24
CA CYS A 333 6.97 52.92 -31.23
C CYS A 333 5.82 53.29 -30.26
N GLU A 334 6.09 54.36 -29.53
CA GLU A 334 5.18 55.15 -28.71
C GLU A 334 3.96 55.61 -29.54
N ASP A 335 2.81 55.85 -28.90
CA ASP A 335 2.29 57.20 -28.65
C ASP A 335 0.78 57.22 -28.29
N VAL A 336 0.42 58.20 -27.47
CA VAL A 336 -0.90 58.84 -27.24
C VAL A 336 -1.93 58.23 -26.27
N ASP A 337 -1.95 58.83 -25.08
CA ASP A 337 -3.08 59.02 -24.15
C ASP A 337 -4.37 59.53 -24.84
N LEU A 338 -5.52 58.94 -24.53
CA LEU A 338 -6.83 59.60 -24.62
C LEU A 338 -7.80 59.11 -23.52
N ASN A 339 -7.81 59.87 -22.43
CA ASN A 339 -8.94 60.32 -21.61
C ASN A 339 -10.28 59.54 -21.60
N ASN A 340 -10.71 59.25 -20.37
CA ASN A 340 -12.06 59.50 -19.79
C ASN A 340 -13.28 59.39 -20.71
N LEU A 341 -14.10 58.37 -20.45
CA LEU A 341 -15.54 58.50 -20.22
C LEU A 341 -16.09 57.33 -19.42
#